data_AF-A0A0A0PXX3-F1
#
_entry.id   AF-A0A0A0PXX3-F1
#
_cell.length_a   1.000
_cell.length_b   1.000
_cell.length_c   1.000
_cell.angle_alpha   90.00
_cell.angle_beta   90.00
_cell.angle_gamma   90.00
#
_symmetry.space_group_name_H-M   'P 1'
#
loop_
_entity.id
_entity.type
_entity.pdbx_description
1 polymer ?
#
loop_
_entity_poly.entity_id
_entity_poly.type
_entity_poly.pdbx_seq_one_letter_code
_entity_poly.pdbx_strand_id
1 'polypeptide(L)' 'IGTATPANCVEQATYPDYYFRITNSEHKVELKEKFQRMCDKSQIKKRYMYLTEEILKENPSVCEYMAP' A
#
# COMPACT_ATOMS: atom_id res chain seq x y z
N ILE A 1 28.05 4.22 10.81
CA ILE A 1 26.99 3.21 10.57
C ILE A 1 26.24 3.64 9.31
N GLY A 2 26.16 2.79 8.29
CA GLY A 2 25.46 3.09 7.03
C GLY A 2 24.11 2.39 6.96
N THR A 3 23.12 3.03 6.32
CA THR A 3 21.77 2.49 6.12
C THR A 3 21.35 2.64 4.65
N ALA A 4 20.52 1.72 4.14
CA ALA A 4 19.97 1.78 2.80
C ALA A 4 18.47 1.44 2.81
N THR A 5 17.72 2.01 1.87
CA THR A 5 16.28 1.77 1.67
C THR A 5 15.98 1.56 0.19
N PRO A 6 14.86 0.90 -0.17
CA PRO A 6 14.38 0.87 -1.56
C PRO A 6 14.14 2.27 -2.13
N ALA A 7 14.17 2.40 -3.46
CA ALA A 7 13.98 3.67 -4.14
C ALA A 7 12.51 4.14 -4.16
N ASN A 8 11.55 3.21 -4.21
CA ASN A 8 10.13 3.55 -4.24
C ASN A 8 9.67 4.08 -2.87
N CYS A 9 9.22 5.33 -2.86
CA CYS A 9 8.79 6.06 -1.67
C CYS A 9 7.29 6.33 -1.76
N VAL A 10 6.55 5.91 -0.73
CA VAL A 10 5.10 6.00 -0.68
C VAL A 10 4.69 6.85 0.53
N GLU A 11 3.91 7.89 0.27
CA GLU A 11 3.37 8.77 1.31
C GLU A 11 2.22 8.08 2.06
N GLN A 12 2.24 8.15 3.39
CA GLN A 12 1.24 7.49 4.23
C GLN A 12 -0.16 8.09 4.04
N ALA A 13 -0.23 9.39 3.76
CA ALA A 13 -1.48 10.12 3.57
C ALA A 13 -2.28 9.62 2.36
N THR A 14 -1.61 9.20 1.27
CA THR A 14 -2.22 8.70 0.04
C THR A 14 -2.18 7.18 -0.08
N TYR A 15 -1.54 6.50 0.87
CA TYR A 15 -1.41 5.05 0.87
C TYR A 15 -2.74 4.29 0.84
N PRO A 16 -3.80 4.71 1.56
CA PRO A 16 -5.11 4.07 1.49
C PRO A 16 -5.71 4.05 0.09
N ASP A 17 -5.61 5.16 -0.64
CA ASP A 17 -6.10 5.23 -2.03
C ASP A 17 -5.29 4.32 -2.95
N TYR A 18 -3.96 4.40 -2.85
CA TYR A 18 -3.06 3.54 -3.61
C TYR A 18 -3.35 2.05 -3.37
N TYR A 19 -3.40 1.63 -2.10
CA TYR A 19 -3.58 0.24 -1.71
C TYR A 19 -4.91 -0.32 -2.22
N PHE A 20 -6.02 0.39 -2.01
CA PHE A 20 -7.34 -0.11 -2.42
C PHE A 20 -7.51 -0.12 -3.94
N ARG A 21 -6.86 0.79 -4.66
CA ARG A 21 -6.84 0.79 -6.13
C ARG A 21 -6.06 -0.41 -6.66
N ILE A 22 -4.82 -0.61 -6.20
CA ILE A 22 -3.95 -1.66 -6.76
C ILE A 22 -4.41 -3.08 -6.38
N THR A 23 -5.11 -3.24 -5.26
CA THR A 23 -5.72 -4.52 -4.86
C THR A 23 -7.17 -4.68 -5.30
N ASN A 24 -7.64 -3.89 -6.26
CA ASN A 24 -9.00 -3.93 -6.82
C ASN A 24 -10.12 -3.97 -5.75
N SER A 25 -9.92 -3.26 -4.65
CA SER A 25 -10.75 -3.33 -3.44
C SER A 25 -11.56 -2.06 -3.19
N GLU A 26 -11.63 -1.12 -4.14
CA GLU A 26 -12.31 0.17 -3.98
C GLU A 26 -13.80 0.07 -3.61
N HIS A 27 -14.45 -1.02 -3.97
CA HIS A 27 -15.83 -1.32 -3.59
C HIS A 27 -16.02 -1.54 -2.08
N LYS A 28 -14.94 -1.76 -1.31
CA LYS A 28 -14.96 -2.00 0.14
C LYS A 28 -14.81 -0.69 0.93
N VAL A 29 -15.76 0.23 0.74
CA VAL A 29 -15.68 1.62 1.26
C VAL A 29 -15.48 1.67 2.78
N GLU A 30 -16.26 0.91 3.56
CA GLU A 30 -16.12 0.89 5.03
C GLU A 30 -14.75 0.38 5.49
N LEU A 31 -14.19 -0.60 4.77
CA LEU A 31 -12.86 -1.13 5.06
C LEU A 31 -11.78 -0.08 4.74
N LYS A 32 -11.95 0.67 3.65
CA LYS A 32 -11.08 1.77 3.27
C LYS A 32 -11.08 2.89 4.32
N GLU A 33 -12.25 3.27 4.83
CA GLU A 33 -12.34 4.26 5.92
C GLU A 33 -11.63 3.80 7.19
N LYS A 34 -11.80 2.54 7.57
CA LYS A 34 -11.08 1.97 8.72
C LYS A 34 -9.57 1.98 8.48
N PHE A 35 -9.14 1.66 7.26
CA PHE A 35 -7.73 1.66 6.87
C PHE A 35 -7.12 3.06 6.86
N GLN A 36 -7.84 4.07 6.38
CA GLN A 36 -7.44 5.48 6.45
C GLN A 36 -7.17 5.89 7.90
N ARG A 37 -8.12 5.63 8.82
CA ARG A 37 -7.95 5.95 10.24
C ARG A 37 -6.72 5.27 10.86
N MET A 38 -6.38 4.05 10.43
CA MET A 38 -5.15 3.37 10.87
C MET A 38 -3.89 4.06 10.33
N CYS A 39 -3.90 4.45 9.05
CA CYS A 39 -2.79 5.18 8.44
C CYS A 39 -2.57 6.55 9.13
N ASP A 40 -3.63 7.31 9.37
CA ASP A 40 -3.55 8.62 10.02
C ASP A 40 -2.98 8.54 11.44
N LYS A 41 -3.34 7.50 12.20
CA LYS A 41 -2.89 7.30 13.58
C LYS A 41 -1.51 6.64 13.70
N SER A 42 -0.96 6.12 12.61
CA SER A 42 0.30 5.35 12.62
C SER A 42 1.55 6.18 12.95
N GLN A 43 1.46 7.52 12.94
CA GLN A 43 2.60 8.43 13.08
C GLN A 43 3.67 8.29 11.98
N ILE A 44 3.33 7.63 10.87
CA ILE A 44 4.21 7.45 9.72
C ILE A 44 3.93 8.56 8.71
N LYS A 45 4.97 9.21 8.19
CA LYS A 45 4.85 10.17 7.08
C LYS A 45 4.98 9.50 5.71
N LYS A 46 6.04 8.70 5.54
CA LYS A 46 6.37 8.00 4.30
C LYS A 46 7.05 6.67 4.58
N ARG A 47 6.98 5.74 3.62
CA ARG A 47 7.64 4.43 3.68
C ARG A 47 8.36 4.14 2.37
N TYR A 48 9.47 3.42 2.47
CA TYR A 48 10.21 2.93 1.32
C TYR A 48 9.88 1.46 1.11
N MET A 49 9.35 1.13 -0.06
CA MET A 49 8.88 -0.22 -0.40
C MET A 49 9.64 -0.75 -1.61
N TYR A 50 9.91 -2.06 -1.65
CA TYR A 50 10.46 -2.69 -2.86
C TYR A 50 9.37 -2.85 -3.93
N LEU A 51 8.16 -3.23 -3.49
CA LEU A 51 7.02 -3.44 -4.38
C LEU A 51 6.63 -2.10 -5.02
N THR A 52 6.63 -2.06 -6.34
CA THR A 52 6.12 -0.96 -7.16
C THR A 52 4.81 -1.36 -7.83
N GLU A 53 4.11 -0.40 -8.42
CA GLU A 53 2.88 -0.68 -9.15
C GLU A 53 3.13 -1.62 -10.35
N GLU A 54 4.28 -1.52 -11.00
CA GLU A 54 4.69 -2.39 -12.12
C GLU A 54 4.86 -3.83 -11.66
N ILE A 55 5.59 -4.06 -10.56
CA ILE A 55 5.78 -5.40 -9.98
C ILE A 55 4.44 -6.04 -9.61
N LEU A 56 3.54 -5.25 -9.01
CA LEU A 56 2.21 -5.73 -8.61
C LEU A 56 1.30 -6.02 -9.81
N LYS A 57 1.41 -5.26 -10.90
CA LYS A 57 0.68 -5.53 -12.15
C LYS A 57 1.18 -6.78 -12.86
N GLU A 58 2.48 -7.05 -12.82
CA GLU A 58 3.07 -8.27 -13.37
C GLU A 58 2.72 -9.52 -12.53
N ASN A 59 2.45 -9.32 -11.23
CA ASN A 59 2.20 -10.40 -10.26
C ASN A 59 0.87 -10.19 -9.51
N PRO A 60 -0.29 -10.27 -10.20
CA PRO A 60 -1.58 -9.93 -9.61
C PRO A 60 -1.98 -10.80 -8.41
N SER A 61 -1.47 -12.04 -8.31
CA SER A 61 -1.70 -12.93 -7.16
C SER A 61 -1.19 -12.35 -5.83
N VAL A 62 -0.17 -11.49 -5.86
CA VAL A 62 0.34 -10.79 -4.67
C VAL A 62 -0.68 -9.79 -4.12
N CYS A 63 -1.57 -9.28 -4.96
CA CYS A 63 -2.64 -8.36 -4.59
C CYS A 63 -3.91 -9.06 -4.13
N GLU A 64 -4.02 -10.38 -4.32
CA GLU A 64 -5.17 -11.17 -3.91
C GLU A 64 -5.06 -11.59 -2.44
N TYR A 65 -6.19 -11.55 -1.72
CA TYR A 65 -6.20 -11.88 -0.29
C TYR A 65 -5.85 -13.36 -0.01
N MET A 66 -6.30 -14.25 -0.88
CA MET A 66 -6.17 -15.71 -0.76
C MET A 66 -5.93 -16.32 -2.14
N ALA A 67 -4.87 -15.88 -2.82
CA ALA A 67 -4.37 -16.59 -3.99
C ALA A 67 -4.01 -18.04 -3.59
N PRO A 68 -4.17 -19.03 -4.50
CA PRO A 68 -3.81 -20.42 -4.26
C PRO A 68 -2.33 -20.65 -3.91
#